data_AF-F9PT22-F1
#
_entry.id   AF-F9PT22-F1
#
_cell.length_a   1.000
_cell.length_b   1.000
_cell.length_c   1.000
_cell.angle_alpha   90.00
_cell.angle_beta   90.00
_cell.angle_gamma   90.00
#
_symmetry.space_group_name_H-M   'P 1'
#
loop_
_entity.id
_entity.type
_entity.pdbx_description
1 polymer ?
#
loop_
_entity_poly.entity_id
_entity_poly.type
_entity_poly.pdbx_seq_one_letter_code
_entity_poly.pdbx_strand_id
1 'polypeptide(L)'
;MMSYRIAYFKVHYPEAFYATYFTTKIDNYPGNLIFKGLTAIQTKMKEIKELGKLASQKEQDVYDILEVAEEMYLRGIVASKVDLERSDASRFLLDGKGKILPPFRALDFVSDVNSTSIYEEVRKLPFISIEDFQERTKINKNALESLKEHGVLNNLQQTNQVSLFDLM
;
A
#
# COMPACT_ATOMS: atom_id res chain seq x y z
N MET A 1 26.87 -2.89 16.18
CA MET A 1 26.74 -1.44 15.90
C MET A 1 25.50 -1.07 15.08
N MET A 2 25.12 -1.81 14.02
CA MET A 2 23.91 -1.51 13.23
C MET A 2 22.59 -1.67 14.00
N SER A 3 22.46 -2.71 14.83
CA SER A 3 21.23 -3.01 15.59
C SER A 3 20.82 -1.88 16.55
N TYR A 4 21.79 -1.24 17.21
CA TYR A 4 21.52 -0.11 18.12
C TYR A 4 20.97 1.10 17.37
N ARG A 5 21.50 1.40 16.17
CA ARG A 5 20.99 2.49 15.33
C ARG A 5 19.54 2.26 14.93
N ILE A 6 19.21 1.03 14.49
CA ILE A 6 17.84 0.67 14.12
C ILE A 6 16.90 0.78 15.33
N ALA A 7 17.33 0.28 16.49
CA ALA A 7 16.56 0.36 17.73
C ALA A 7 16.27 1.81 18.16
N TYR A 8 17.24 2.72 18.00
CA TYR A 8 17.05 4.15 18.26
C TYR A 8 15.91 4.74 17.43
N PHE A 9 15.86 4.45 16.11
CA PHE A 9 14.74 4.88 15.26
C PHE A 9 13.42 4.24 15.67
N LYS A 10 13.42 2.95 16.02
CA LYS A 10 12.21 2.24 16.48
C LYS A 10 11.59 2.86 17.75
N VAL A 11 12.39 3.50 18.60
CA VAL A 11 11.93 4.13 19.85
C VAL A 11 11.59 5.62 19.63
N HIS A 12 12.47 6.37 18.97
CA HIS A 12 12.36 7.83 18.89
C HIS A 12 11.70 8.35 17.60
N TYR A 13 11.70 7.57 16.54
CA TYR A 13 11.12 7.90 15.23
C TYR A 13 10.34 6.71 14.66
N PRO A 14 9.32 6.21 15.38
CA PRO A 14 8.69 4.94 15.07
C PRO A 14 8.03 4.94 13.68
N GLU A 15 7.41 6.03 13.23
CA GLU A 15 6.82 6.11 11.88
C GLU A 15 7.88 5.92 10.78
N ALA A 16 9.06 6.53 10.95
CA ALA A 16 10.18 6.37 10.01
C ALA A 16 10.75 4.96 10.04
N PHE A 17 10.81 4.33 11.21
CA PHE A 17 11.18 2.92 11.34
C PHE A 17 10.22 2.02 10.57
N TYR A 18 8.91 2.14 10.79
CA TYR A 18 7.91 1.29 10.13
C TYR A 18 7.86 1.53 8.62
N ALA A 19 7.85 2.79 8.17
CA ALA A 19 7.90 3.11 6.75
C ALA A 19 9.13 2.49 6.07
N THR A 20 10.30 2.61 6.70
CA THR A 20 11.53 2.02 6.16
C THR A 20 11.46 0.49 6.15
N TYR A 21 11.00 -0.12 7.25
CA TYR A 21 10.87 -1.57 7.36
C TYR A 21 9.96 -2.14 6.26
N PHE A 22 8.74 -1.61 6.10
CA PHE A 22 7.81 -2.10 5.08
C PHE A 22 8.29 -1.83 3.65
N THR A 23 9.01 -0.73 3.42
CA THR A 23 9.66 -0.47 2.13
C THR A 23 10.66 -1.57 1.79
N THR A 24 11.47 -2.03 2.75
CA THR A 24 12.42 -3.13 2.51
C THR A 24 11.76 -4.50 2.33
N LYS A 25 10.48 -4.62 2.70
CA LYS A 25 9.69 -5.87 2.65
C LYS A 25 8.57 -5.81 1.61
N ILE A 26 8.59 -4.81 0.73
CA ILE A 26 7.49 -4.50 -0.18
C ILE A 26 7.09 -5.69 -1.07
N ASP A 27 8.06 -6.53 -1.46
CA ASP A 27 7.80 -7.68 -2.32
C ASP A 27 6.87 -8.73 -1.71
N ASN A 28 6.92 -8.88 -0.39
CA ASN A 28 6.11 -9.84 0.37
C ASN A 28 5.03 -9.15 1.23
N TYR A 29 4.85 -7.84 1.08
CA TYR A 29 3.94 -7.06 1.91
C TYR A 29 2.46 -7.41 1.64
N PRO A 30 1.71 -7.91 2.63
CA PRO A 30 0.31 -8.32 2.44
C PRO A 30 -0.64 -7.13 2.59
N GLY A 31 -0.68 -6.24 1.61
CA GLY A 31 -1.33 -4.93 1.74
C GLY A 31 -2.82 -4.99 2.03
N ASN A 32 -3.56 -5.84 1.33
CA ASN A 32 -5.01 -5.97 1.53
C ASN A 32 -5.35 -6.46 2.95
N LEU A 33 -4.48 -7.27 3.55
CA LEU A 33 -4.66 -7.79 4.90
C LEU A 33 -4.38 -6.71 5.96
N ILE A 34 -3.27 -5.99 5.81
CA ILE A 34 -2.90 -4.92 6.74
C ILE A 34 -3.91 -3.77 6.67
N PHE A 35 -4.43 -3.46 5.48
CA PHE A 35 -5.48 -2.47 5.28
C PHE A 35 -6.77 -2.78 6.05
N LYS A 36 -7.12 -4.06 6.22
CA LYS A 36 -8.28 -4.50 7.03
C LYS A 36 -8.10 -4.26 8.53
N GLY A 37 -6.88 -3.96 8.98
CA GLY A 37 -6.57 -3.55 10.34
C GLY A 37 -6.26 -4.69 11.32
N LEU A 38 -6.10 -4.32 12.59
CA LEU A 38 -5.53 -5.15 13.64
C LEU A 38 -6.21 -6.52 13.81
N THR A 39 -7.54 -6.57 13.80
CA THR A 39 -8.29 -7.83 13.97
C THR A 39 -7.98 -8.83 12.85
N ALA A 40 -7.86 -8.36 11.60
CA ALA A 40 -7.54 -9.20 10.46
C ALA A 40 -6.10 -9.71 10.52
N ILE A 41 -5.16 -8.84 10.92
CA ILE A 41 -3.75 -9.18 11.15
C ILE A 41 -3.65 -10.31 12.18
N GLN A 42 -4.25 -10.14 13.36
CA GLN A 42 -4.20 -11.12 14.46
C GLN A 42 -4.85 -12.45 14.08
N THR A 43 -5.96 -12.40 13.33
CA THR A 43 -6.63 -13.60 12.83
C THR A 43 -5.70 -14.38 11.90
N LYS A 44 -5.07 -13.69 10.94
CA LYS A 44 -4.17 -14.36 10.00
C LYS A 44 -2.91 -14.92 10.67
N MET A 45 -2.35 -14.18 11.63
CA MET A 45 -1.21 -14.66 12.42
C MET A 45 -1.57 -15.94 13.19
N LYS A 46 -2.77 -16.01 13.77
CA LYS A 46 -3.26 -17.22 14.45
C LYS A 46 -3.37 -18.40 13.50
N GLU A 47 -3.94 -18.22 12.30
CA GLU A 47 -4.01 -19.27 11.27
C GLU A 47 -2.63 -19.83 10.91
N ILE A 48 -1.65 -18.95 10.65
CA ILE A 48 -0.30 -19.38 10.28
C ILE A 48 0.37 -20.11 11.44
N LYS A 49 0.16 -19.65 12.68
CA LYS A 49 0.69 -20.30 13.88
C LYS A 49 0.08 -21.69 14.11
N GLU A 50 -1.20 -21.88 13.81
CA GLU A 50 -1.88 -23.17 13.91
C GLU A 50 -1.35 -24.19 12.89
N LEU A 51 -0.89 -23.75 11.71
CA LEU A 51 -0.22 -24.61 10.73
C LEU A 51 1.11 -25.15 11.25
N GLY A 52 1.80 -24.41 12.13
CA GLY A 52 3.07 -24.83 12.72
C GLY A 52 4.11 -25.19 11.65
N LYS A 53 4.62 -26.44 11.68
CA LYS A 53 5.62 -26.93 10.70
C LYS A 53 5.07 -27.11 9.28
N LEU A 54 3.75 -27.03 9.08
CA LEU A 54 3.12 -27.13 7.77
C LEU A 54 3.08 -25.78 7.04
N ALA A 55 3.37 -24.67 7.72
CA ALA A 55 3.42 -23.35 7.11
C ALA A 55 4.54 -23.29 6.06
N SER A 56 4.21 -22.75 4.88
CA SER A 56 5.18 -22.49 3.83
C SER A 56 6.13 -21.35 4.20
N GLN A 57 7.30 -21.29 3.55
CA GLN A 57 8.24 -20.18 3.75
C GLN A 57 7.59 -18.81 3.47
N LYS A 58 6.72 -18.74 2.46
CA LYS A 58 6.00 -17.51 2.12
C LYS A 58 5.03 -17.09 3.23
N GLU A 59 4.35 -18.04 3.86
CA GLU A 59 3.48 -17.76 5.01
C GLU A 59 4.28 -17.30 6.22
N GLN A 60 5.46 -17.88 6.46
CA GLN A 60 6.35 -17.43 7.52
C GLN A 60 6.87 -16.00 7.26
N ASP A 61 7.28 -15.69 6.03
CA ASP A 61 7.72 -14.33 5.66
C ASP A 61 6.59 -13.31 5.85
N VAL A 62 5.36 -13.68 5.51
CA VAL A 62 4.16 -12.87 5.76
C VAL A 62 3.92 -12.71 7.26
N TYR A 63 4.02 -13.78 8.05
CA TYR A 63 3.87 -13.74 9.49
C TYR A 63 4.84 -12.76 10.15
N ASP A 64 6.12 -12.79 9.76
CA ASP A 64 7.14 -11.89 10.28
C ASP A 64 6.82 -10.41 9.98
N ILE A 65 6.27 -10.11 8.80
CA ILE A 65 5.80 -8.76 8.44
C ILE A 65 4.57 -8.37 9.28
N LEU A 66 3.65 -9.32 9.49
CA LEU A 66 2.43 -9.11 10.28
C LEU A 66 2.73 -8.85 11.76
N GLU A 67 3.76 -9.46 12.35
CA GLU A 67 4.20 -9.14 13.72
C GLU A 67 4.60 -7.67 13.86
N VAL A 68 5.33 -7.14 12.88
CA VAL A 68 5.73 -5.73 12.87
C VAL A 68 4.54 -4.81 12.58
N ALA A 69 3.60 -5.23 11.74
CA ALA A 69 2.36 -4.51 11.50
C ALA A 69 1.46 -4.50 12.75
N GLU A 70 1.31 -5.61 13.46
CA GLU A 70 0.59 -5.68 14.73
C GLU A 70 1.19 -4.70 15.74
N GLU A 71 2.52 -4.73 15.92
CA GLU A 71 3.22 -3.80 16.80
C GLU A 71 2.96 -2.33 16.41
N MET A 72 3.04 -2.01 15.11
CA MET A 72 2.77 -0.66 14.60
C MET A 72 1.37 -0.18 15.01
N TYR A 73 0.34 -1.01 14.79
CA TYR A 73 -1.05 -0.69 15.13
C TYR A 73 -1.24 -0.54 16.64
N LEU A 74 -0.64 -1.41 17.45
CA LEU A 74 -0.71 -1.34 18.91
C LEU A 74 -0.02 -0.09 19.49
N ARG A 75 0.95 0.49 18.77
CA ARG A 75 1.56 1.78 19.11
C ARG A 75 0.77 2.99 18.62
N GLY A 76 -0.41 2.77 18.02
CA GLY A 76 -1.25 3.82 17.48
C GLY A 76 -0.75 4.41 16.17
N ILE A 77 0.13 3.71 15.46
CA ILE A 77 0.59 4.08 14.12
C ILE A 77 -0.18 3.23 13.11
N VAL A 78 -0.71 3.85 12.06
CA VAL A 78 -1.56 3.17 11.07
C VAL A 78 -1.07 3.43 9.64
N ALA A 79 -1.37 2.49 8.74
CA ALA A 79 -1.22 2.73 7.32
C ALA A 79 -2.42 3.55 6.81
N SER A 80 -2.15 4.69 6.19
CA SER A 80 -3.15 5.46 5.45
C SER A 80 -3.58 4.70 4.19
N LYS A 81 -4.68 5.16 3.57
CA LYS A 81 -5.04 4.68 2.24
C LYS A 81 -3.98 5.13 1.24
N VAL A 82 -3.73 4.31 0.22
CA VAL A 82 -2.95 4.75 -0.95
C VAL A 82 -3.62 5.96 -1.56
N ASP A 83 -2.83 6.96 -1.89
CA ASP A 83 -3.28 8.25 -2.37
C ASP A 83 -2.74 8.48 -3.77
N LEU A 84 -3.62 8.81 -4.71
CA LEU A 84 -3.26 8.91 -6.13
C LEU A 84 -2.19 9.96 -6.40
N GLU A 85 -2.17 11.07 -5.67
CA GLU A 85 -1.25 12.19 -5.90
C GLU A 85 0.01 12.10 -5.03
N ARG A 86 -0.12 11.51 -3.84
CA ARG A 86 0.91 11.57 -2.80
C ARG A 86 1.71 10.28 -2.68
N SER A 87 1.15 9.11 -3.02
CA SER A 87 1.84 7.84 -2.85
C SER A 87 3.05 7.70 -3.79
N ASP A 88 4.10 7.07 -3.28
CA ASP A 88 5.30 6.73 -4.06
C ASP A 88 5.06 5.44 -4.88
N ALA A 89 5.99 5.13 -5.79
CA ALA A 89 5.94 3.88 -6.53
C ALA A 89 6.23 2.68 -5.63
N SER A 90 7.24 2.74 -4.76
CA SER A 90 7.67 1.55 -4.00
C SER A 90 8.03 1.84 -2.54
N ARG A 91 8.02 3.11 -2.13
CA ARG A 91 8.43 3.51 -0.79
C ARG A 91 7.26 3.96 0.06
N PHE A 92 7.21 3.48 1.29
CA PHE A 92 6.31 4.07 2.28
C PHE A 92 6.81 5.46 2.66
N LEU A 93 5.90 6.43 2.64
CA LEU A 93 6.17 7.80 3.03
C LEU A 93 5.60 8.07 4.42
N LEU A 94 6.05 9.16 5.06
CA LEU A 94 5.44 9.65 6.29
C LEU A 94 4.17 10.42 5.97
N ASP A 95 3.11 10.23 6.75
CA ASP A 95 1.80 10.89 6.54
C ASP A 95 1.33 11.64 7.79
N GLY A 96 2.25 12.35 8.43
CA GLY A 96 2.00 13.02 9.69
C GLY A 96 2.06 12.08 10.90
N LYS A 97 1.62 12.59 12.05
CA LYS A 97 1.76 11.88 13.33
C LYS A 97 0.92 10.61 13.35
N GLY A 98 1.56 9.48 13.69
CA GLY A 98 0.87 8.19 13.79
C GLY A 98 0.45 7.59 12.45
N LYS A 99 0.97 8.05 11.31
CA LYS A 99 0.55 7.56 10.00
C LYS A 99 1.70 7.41 9.02
N ILE A 100 1.65 6.33 8.25
CA ILE A 100 2.53 6.09 7.09
C ILE A 100 1.67 5.92 5.85
N LEU A 101 2.13 6.45 4.72
CA LEU A 101 1.46 6.37 3.43
C LEU A 101 2.06 5.21 2.62
N PRO A 102 1.26 4.17 2.28
CA PRO A 102 1.74 3.09 1.43
C PRO A 102 1.97 3.54 -0.02
N PRO A 103 2.95 2.94 -0.72
CA PRO A 103 3.12 3.12 -2.16
C PRO A 103 2.07 2.32 -2.96
N PHE A 104 1.95 2.58 -4.26
CA PHE A 104 1.04 1.76 -5.11
C PHE A 104 1.45 0.29 -5.15
N ARG A 105 2.76 -0.01 -5.10
CA ARG A 105 3.31 -1.38 -5.07
C ARG A 105 2.87 -2.20 -3.84
N ALA A 106 2.40 -1.54 -2.79
CA ALA A 106 1.88 -2.21 -1.59
C ALA A 106 0.49 -2.82 -1.81
N LEU A 107 -0.21 -2.47 -2.89
CA LEU A 107 -1.50 -3.05 -3.23
C LEU A 107 -1.32 -4.40 -3.92
N ASP A 108 -2.20 -5.35 -3.61
CA ASP A 108 -2.19 -6.65 -4.25
C ASP A 108 -2.39 -6.50 -5.77
N PHE A 109 -1.73 -7.34 -6.56
CA PHE A 109 -1.76 -7.34 -8.03
C PHE A 109 -1.16 -6.10 -8.72
N VAL A 110 -0.63 -5.12 -7.98
CA VAL A 110 0.13 -4.01 -8.54
C VAL A 110 1.62 -4.38 -8.60
N SER A 111 2.13 -4.61 -9.82
CA SER A 111 3.55 -4.91 -10.05
C SER A 111 4.42 -3.65 -9.97
N ASP A 112 5.75 -3.80 -9.92
CA ASP A 112 6.69 -2.67 -9.96
C ASP A 112 6.52 -1.83 -11.23
N VAL A 113 6.23 -2.48 -12.37
CA VAL A 113 5.97 -1.82 -13.64
C VAL A 113 4.69 -0.98 -13.58
N ASN A 114 3.59 -1.57 -13.10
CA ASN A 114 2.33 -0.86 -12.95
C ASN A 114 2.49 0.32 -11.98
N SER A 115 3.13 0.07 -10.85
CA SER A 115 3.34 1.07 -9.80
C SER A 115 4.18 2.26 -10.30
N THR A 116 5.27 1.98 -11.01
CA THR A 116 6.13 3.01 -11.59
C THR A 116 5.37 3.81 -12.64
N SER A 117 4.60 3.14 -13.50
CA SER A 117 3.81 3.83 -14.53
C SER A 117 2.76 4.76 -13.92
N ILE A 118 2.04 4.32 -12.87
CA ILE A 118 1.10 5.16 -12.14
C ILE A 118 1.82 6.39 -11.58
N TYR A 119 2.92 6.16 -10.85
CA TYR A 119 3.70 7.22 -10.22
C TYR A 119 4.20 8.27 -11.22
N GLU A 120 4.65 7.85 -12.40
CA GLU A 120 5.12 8.77 -13.45
C GLU A 120 3.97 9.53 -14.10
N GLU A 121 2.86 8.87 -14.43
CA GLU A 121 1.72 9.50 -15.11
C GLU A 121 0.98 10.52 -14.24
N VAL A 122 0.82 10.23 -12.94
CA VAL A 122 0.26 11.17 -11.95
C VAL A 122 0.99 12.52 -11.97
N ARG A 123 2.32 12.51 -12.16
CA ARG A 123 3.15 13.72 -12.13
C ARG A 123 3.13 14.53 -13.43
N LYS A 124 2.61 13.97 -14.51
CA LYS A 124 2.55 14.66 -15.82
C LYS A 124 1.33 15.58 -15.89
N LEU A 125 0.16 15.03 -15.60
CA LEU A 125 -1.13 15.72 -15.70
C LEU A 125 -2.16 14.99 -14.83
N PRO A 126 -3.09 15.70 -14.16
CA PRO A 126 -4.23 15.07 -13.51
C PRO A 126 -5.02 14.15 -14.45
N PHE A 127 -5.62 13.11 -13.90
CA PHE A 127 -6.50 12.22 -14.65
C PHE A 127 -7.93 12.77 -14.64
N ILE A 128 -8.60 12.66 -15.78
CA ILE A 128 -9.99 13.12 -15.93
C ILE A 128 -11.01 12.01 -15.66
N SER A 129 -10.63 10.75 -15.88
CA SER A 129 -11.48 9.59 -15.63
C SER A 129 -10.66 8.33 -15.35
N ILE A 130 -11.35 7.26 -14.96
CA ILE A 130 -10.76 5.93 -14.81
C ILE A 130 -10.31 5.36 -16.16
N GLU A 131 -11.01 5.67 -17.26
CA GLU A 131 -10.57 5.31 -18.62
C GLU A 131 -9.25 6.01 -19.00
N ASP A 132 -9.16 7.32 -18.80
CA ASP A 132 -7.92 8.09 -19.03
C ASP A 132 -6.77 7.55 -18.18
N PHE A 133 -7.04 7.24 -16.91
CA PHE A 133 -6.09 6.61 -16.02
C PHE A 133 -5.58 5.27 -16.57
N GLN A 134 -6.49 4.38 -17.01
CA GLN A 134 -6.12 3.08 -17.53
C GLN A 134 -5.35 3.17 -18.85
N GLU A 135 -5.73 4.08 -19.75
CA GLU A 135 -5.07 4.28 -21.04
C GLU A 135 -3.63 4.78 -20.88
N ARG A 136 -3.44 5.78 -20.01
CA ARG A 136 -2.13 6.41 -19.77
C ARG A 136 -1.18 5.51 -18.99
N THR A 137 -1.67 4.88 -17.92
CA THR A 137 -0.83 4.04 -17.04
C THR A 137 -0.63 2.62 -17.58
N LYS A 138 -1.44 2.19 -18.56
CA LYS A 138 -1.38 0.86 -19.17
C LYS A 138 -1.41 -0.30 -18.16
N ILE A 139 -2.00 -0.07 -16.99
CA ILE A 139 -2.09 -1.11 -15.96
C ILE A 139 -3.05 -2.22 -16.37
N ASN A 140 -2.79 -3.41 -15.86
CA ASN A 140 -3.68 -4.55 -16.09
C ASN A 140 -4.99 -4.43 -15.28
N LYS A 141 -5.99 -5.23 -15.67
CA LYS A 141 -7.33 -5.22 -15.07
C LYS A 141 -7.32 -5.51 -13.56
N ASN A 142 -6.49 -6.46 -13.11
CA ASN A 142 -6.44 -6.85 -11.69
C ASN A 142 -5.86 -5.72 -10.81
N ALA A 143 -4.83 -5.01 -11.31
CA ALA A 143 -4.28 -3.84 -10.64
C ALA A 143 -5.30 -2.70 -10.56
N LEU A 144 -6.07 -2.50 -11.64
CA LEU A 144 -7.15 -1.51 -11.67
C LEU A 144 -8.25 -1.82 -10.65
N GLU A 145 -8.66 -3.09 -10.55
CA GLU A 145 -9.63 -3.55 -9.55
C GLU A 145 -9.11 -3.35 -8.13
N SER A 146 -7.84 -3.70 -7.86
CA SER A 146 -7.21 -3.49 -6.55
C SER A 146 -7.19 -2.01 -6.13
N LEU A 147 -6.88 -1.09 -7.05
CA LEU A 147 -6.93 0.35 -6.81
C LEU A 147 -8.35 0.84 -6.50
N LYS A 148 -9.38 0.30 -7.18
CA LYS A 148 -10.80 0.61 -6.93
C LYS A 148 -11.25 0.10 -5.56
N GLU A 149 -10.91 -1.13 -5.21
CA GLU A 149 -11.26 -1.74 -3.91
C GLU A 149 -10.67 -0.94 -2.73
N HIS A 150 -9.47 -0.39 -2.89
CA HIS A 150 -8.83 0.46 -1.88
C HIS A 150 -9.31 1.91 -1.90
N GLY A 151 -10.17 2.27 -2.87
CA GLY A 151 -10.77 3.58 -3.01
C GLY A 151 -9.83 4.66 -3.55
N VAL A 152 -8.71 4.28 -4.18
CA VAL A 152 -7.71 5.21 -4.73
C VAL A 152 -8.29 6.04 -5.86
N LEU A 153 -9.21 5.45 -6.64
CA LEU A 153 -9.81 6.06 -7.84
C LEU A 153 -11.22 6.64 -7.58
N ASN A 154 -11.67 6.73 -6.33
CA ASN A 154 -13.06 7.12 -6.00
C ASN A 154 -13.42 8.55 -6.40
N ASN A 155 -12.42 9.42 -6.59
CA ASN A 155 -12.63 10.80 -6.99
C ASN A 155 -12.68 10.98 -8.52
N LEU A 156 -12.46 9.91 -9.30
CA LEU A 156 -12.49 9.95 -10.76
C LEU A 156 -13.84 9.47 -11.30
N GLN A 157 -14.33 10.10 -12.36
CA GLN A 157 -15.48 9.61 -13.11
C GLN A 157 -15.12 8.33 -13.87
N GLN A 158 -16.11 7.49 -14.20
CA GLN A 158 -15.82 6.24 -14.90
C GLN A 158 -15.26 6.46 -16.31
N THR A 159 -15.86 7.36 -17.07
CA THR A 159 -15.56 7.55 -18.49
C THR A 159 -15.31 9.02 -18.82
N ASN A 160 -14.65 9.28 -19.95
CA ASN A 160 -14.43 10.63 -20.46
C ASN A 160 -15.72 11.20 -21.08
N GLN A 161 -16.72 11.54 -20.26
CA GLN A 161 -17.89 12.26 -20.78
C GLN A 161 -17.56 13.74 -20.96
N VAL A 162 -17.07 14.10 -22.14
CA VAL A 162 -17.24 15.46 -22.64
C VAL A 162 -18.67 15.52 -23.19
N SER A 163 -19.62 16.03 -22.39
CA SER A 163 -20.95 16.36 -22.93
C SER A 163 -20.79 17.54 -23.89
N LEU A 164 -20.71 17.27 -25.19
CA LEU A 164 -20.85 18.29 -26.23
C LEU A 164 -22.27 18.91 -26.23
N PHE A 165 -23.21 18.33 -25.47
CA PHE A 165 -24.56 18.83 -25.28
C PHE A 165 -24.70 19.82 -24.12
N ASP A 166 -23.67 20.00 -23.28
CA ASP A 166 -23.66 21.04 -22.23
C ASP A 166 -23.09 22.37 -22.76
N LEU A 167 -22.58 22.37 -24.00
CA LEU A 167 -22.03 23.52 -24.72
C LEU A 167 -22.97 24.11 -25.79
N MET A 168 -24.21 23.62 -25.86
CA MET A 168 -25.32 24.18 -26.65
C MET A 168 -26.42 24.71 -25.73
#